data_AF-A0A447NZG0-F1
#
_entry.id   AF-A0A447NZG0-F1
#
_cell.length_a   1.000
_cell.length_b   1.000
_cell.length_c   1.000
_cell.angle_alpha   90.00
_cell.angle_beta   90.00
_cell.angle_gamma   90.00
#
_symmetry.space_group_name_H-M   'P 1'
#
loop_
_entity.id
_entity.type
_entity.pdbx_description
1 polymer ?
#
loop_
_entity_poly.entity_id
_entity_poly.type
_entity_poly.pdbx_seq_one_letter_code
_entity_poly.pdbx_strand_id
1 'polypeptide(L)'
;MTSRNYLLLTPGPLTTSRTVKEAMLFDSCTWDDDYNIGVVEQIRQQLTALATASEGYTSVLLQGSGSYAVEAVLGSALGAAG
;
A
#
# COMPACT_ATOMS: atom_id res chain seq x y z
N MET A 1 10.35 -17.77 25.95
CA MET A 1 9.44 -18.11 24.83
C MET A 1 10.28 -18.51 23.64
N THR A 2 10.17 -19.75 23.17
CA THR A 2 10.88 -20.20 21.95
C THR A 2 10.27 -19.50 20.73
N SER A 3 11.07 -18.72 20.02
CA SER A 3 10.69 -18.17 18.71
C SER A 3 10.38 -19.33 17.76
N ARG A 4 9.11 -19.55 17.43
CA ARG A 4 8.74 -20.51 16.38
C ARG A 4 8.96 -19.85 15.03
N ASN A 5 10.08 -20.17 14.40
CA ASN A 5 10.47 -19.66 13.09
C ASN A 5 9.72 -20.42 11.98
N TYR A 6 8.44 -20.08 11.76
CA TYR A 6 7.68 -20.63 10.63
C TYR A 6 7.94 -19.83 9.36
N LEU A 7 8.14 -20.55 8.25
CA LEU A 7 8.07 -19.99 6.91
C LEU A 7 6.66 -20.21 6.36
N LEU A 8 5.95 -19.11 6.09
CA LEU A 8 4.59 -19.14 5.56
C LEU A 8 4.65 -19.28 4.04
N LEU A 9 4.21 -20.42 3.51
CA LEU A 9 4.02 -20.69 2.08
C LEU A 9 2.59 -20.34 1.63
N THR A 10 2.04 -19.27 2.18
CA THR A 10 0.70 -18.75 1.89
C THR A 10 0.78 -17.64 0.84
N PRO A 11 -0.30 -17.39 0.07
CA PRO A 11 -0.34 -16.29 -0.90
C PRO A 11 -0.49 -14.89 -0.23
N GLY A 12 -0.71 -14.84 1.08
CA GLY A 12 -0.87 -13.60 1.85
C GLY A 12 -1.87 -13.78 3.02
N PRO A 13 -1.62 -13.22 4.21
CA PRO A 13 -0.35 -12.66 4.70
C PRO A 13 0.78 -13.72 4.69
N LEU A 14 2.02 -13.27 4.58
CA LEU A 14 3.21 -14.12 4.35
C LEU A 14 4.40 -13.72 5.25
N THR A 15 5.47 -14.52 5.25
CA THR A 15 6.69 -14.22 6.04
C THR A 15 7.43 -13.04 5.42
N THR A 16 7.40 -11.88 6.09
CA THR A 16 8.18 -10.68 5.69
C THR A 16 9.58 -10.68 6.31
N SER A 17 10.48 -9.83 5.79
CA SER A 17 11.80 -9.61 6.40
C SER A 17 11.67 -9.01 7.82
N ARG A 18 12.74 -9.09 8.60
CA ARG A 18 12.82 -8.42 9.91
C ARG A 18 12.76 -6.90 9.78
N THR A 19 13.49 -6.33 8.81
CA THR A 19 13.57 -4.88 8.60
C THR A 19 12.22 -4.25 8.25
N VAL A 20 11.37 -4.95 7.48
CA VAL A 20 10.00 -4.49 7.19
C VAL A 20 9.13 -4.45 8.45
N LYS A 21 9.30 -5.40 9.37
CA LYS A 21 8.57 -5.41 10.65
C LYS A 21 9.03 -4.30 11.59
N GLU A 22 10.34 -4.08 11.68
CA GLU A 22 10.94 -3.03 12.52
C GLU A 22 10.55 -1.63 12.02
N ALA A 23 10.36 -1.44 10.71
CA ALA A 23 9.87 -0.18 10.14
C ALA A 23 8.46 0.21 10.60
N MET A 24 7.68 -0.71 11.18
CA MET A 24 6.35 -0.42 11.73
C MET A 24 6.38 0.09 13.18
N LEU A 25 7.55 0.14 13.84
CA LEU A 25 7.69 0.50 15.25
C LEU A 25 7.75 2.03 15.48
N PHE A 26 6.93 2.79 14.73
CA PHE A 26 6.86 4.25 14.79
C PHE A 26 5.41 4.70 14.70
N ASP A 27 5.01 5.61 15.59
CA ASP A 27 3.74 6.33 15.46
C ASP A 27 3.96 7.54 14.54
N SER A 28 3.05 7.75 13.58
CA SER A 28 3.11 8.86 12.63
C SER A 28 1.93 9.81 12.81
N CYS A 29 2.20 11.12 12.81
CA CYS A 29 1.17 12.14 12.74
C CYS A 29 0.65 12.24 11.30
N THR A 30 -0.62 11.90 11.05
CA THR A 30 -1.20 11.88 9.70
C THR A 30 -1.40 13.26 9.09
N TRP A 31 -1.24 14.32 9.88
CA TRP A 31 -1.36 15.70 9.41
C TRP A 31 -0.01 16.32 9.03
N ASP A 32 1.11 15.69 9.44
CA ASP A 32 2.44 16.22 9.23
C ASP A 32 2.99 15.92 7.81
N ASP A 33 3.84 16.80 7.30
CA ASP A 33 4.55 16.63 6.04
C ASP A 33 5.54 15.46 6.10
N ASP A 34 6.09 15.16 7.28
CA ASP A 34 6.95 13.99 7.48
C ASP A 34 6.24 12.69 7.06
N TYR A 35 4.94 12.58 7.31
CA TYR A 35 4.12 11.44 6.86
C TYR A 35 3.65 11.64 5.43
N ASN A 36 3.01 12.78 5.13
CA ASN A 36 2.33 12.98 3.85
C ASN A 36 3.33 13.08 2.68
N ILE A 37 4.38 13.90 2.82
CA ILE A 37 5.40 14.08 1.79
C ILE A 37 6.50 13.01 1.94
N GLY A 38 6.98 12.80 3.15
CA GLY A 38 8.10 11.90 3.43
C GLY A 38 7.80 10.42 3.21
N VAL A 39 6.53 10.00 3.38
CA VAL A 39 6.11 8.60 3.24
C VAL A 39 5.10 8.42 2.11
N VAL A 40 3.95 9.10 2.17
CA VAL A 40 2.83 8.82 1.24
C VAL A 40 3.18 9.21 -0.20
N GLU A 41 3.66 10.43 -0.44
CA GLU A 41 4.02 10.86 -1.79
C GLU A 41 5.17 10.04 -2.39
N GLN A 42 6.15 9.64 -1.57
CA GLN A 42 7.22 8.74 -2.00
C GLN A 42 6.66 7.39 -2.48
N ILE A 43 5.71 6.81 -1.75
CA ILE A 43 5.05 5.55 -2.14
C ILE A 43 4.27 5.73 -3.45
N ARG A 44 3.50 6.82 -3.60
CA ARG A 44 2.69 7.08 -4.81
C ARG A 44 3.56 7.20 -6.06
N GLN A 45 4.68 7.92 -5.97
CA GLN A 45 5.62 8.09 -7.07
C GLN A 45 6.28 6.76 -7.46
N GLN A 46 6.76 6.01 -6.46
CA GLN A 46 7.40 4.71 -6.69
C GLN A 46 6.44 3.68 -7.28
N LEU A 47 5.18 3.62 -6.80
CA LEU A 47 4.16 2.71 -7.36
C LEU A 47 3.86 3.02 -8.83
N THR A 48 3.74 4.30 -9.18
CA THR A 48 3.48 4.72 -10.56
C THR A 48 4.65 4.35 -11.47
N ALA A 49 5.89 4.62 -11.02
CA ALA A 49 7.11 4.28 -11.75
C ALA A 49 7.32 2.76 -11.90
N LEU A 50 6.92 1.96 -10.91
CA LEU A 50 6.95 0.48 -11.01
C LEU A 50 5.92 -0.05 -12.02
N ALA A 51 4.77 0.60 -12.13
CA ALA A 51 3.69 0.15 -13.00
C ALA A 51 3.95 0.44 -14.49
N THR A 52 4.59 1.57 -14.81
CA THR A 52 4.82 1.98 -16.19
C THR A 52 5.93 3.03 -16.31
N ALA A 53 6.57 3.09 -17.49
CA ALA A 53 7.47 4.18 -17.88
C ALA A 53 6.73 5.34 -18.59
N SER A 54 5.43 5.20 -18.85
CA SER A 54 4.62 6.21 -19.52
C SER A 54 4.12 7.27 -18.52
N GLU A 55 4.18 8.53 -18.96
CA GLU A 55 3.55 9.65 -18.26
C GLU A 55 2.01 9.58 -18.34
N GLY A 56 1.34 10.35 -17.48
CA GLY A 56 -0.13 10.46 -17.46
C GLY A 56 -0.85 9.47 -16.53
N TYR A 57 -0.11 8.69 -15.74
CA TYR A 57 -0.64 7.81 -14.70
C TYR A 57 -0.43 8.40 -13.31
N THR A 58 -1.23 7.95 -12.34
CA THR A 58 -1.09 8.32 -10.93
C THR A 58 -1.49 7.15 -10.04
N SER A 59 -1.07 7.20 -8.78
CA SER A 59 -1.42 6.21 -7.75
C SER A 59 -2.28 6.85 -6.66
N VAL A 60 -3.26 6.11 -6.16
CA VAL A 60 -4.09 6.45 -5.01
C VAL A 60 -4.10 5.27 -4.04
N LEU A 61 -3.93 5.55 -2.74
CA LEU A 61 -3.92 4.54 -1.68
C LEU A 61 -5.29 4.52 -1.00
N LEU A 62 -5.81 3.32 -0.70
CA LEU A 62 -7.10 3.12 -0.06
C LEU A 62 -6.95 2.16 1.12
N GLN A 63 -7.52 2.52 2.28
CA GLN A 63 -7.53 1.62 3.45
C GLN A 63 -8.41 0.40 3.19
N GLY A 64 -8.01 -0.75 3.75
CA GLY A 64 -8.76 -2.00 3.67
C GLY A 64 -8.00 -3.09 2.92
N SER A 65 -8.72 -4.16 2.55
CA SER A 65 -8.14 -5.27 1.78
C SER A 65 -8.19 -5.00 0.28
N GLY A 66 -7.58 -5.87 -0.53
CA GLY A 66 -7.62 -5.75 -1.99
C GLY A 66 -9.04 -5.67 -2.58
N SER A 67 -10.01 -6.34 -1.97
CA SER A 67 -11.42 -6.28 -2.40
C SER A 67 -12.01 -4.87 -2.32
N TYR A 68 -11.56 -4.05 -1.37
CA TYR A 68 -12.03 -2.66 -1.22
C TYR A 68 -11.59 -1.82 -2.40
N ALA A 69 -10.34 -1.98 -2.85
CA ALA A 69 -9.84 -1.28 -4.03
C ALA A 69 -10.56 -1.73 -5.31
N VAL A 70 -10.85 -3.03 -5.45
CA VAL A 70 -11.63 -3.55 -6.58
C VAL A 70 -13.04 -2.95 -6.60
N GLU A 71 -13.74 -2.96 -5.47
CA GLU A 71 -15.08 -2.38 -5.35
C GLU A 71 -15.07 -0.86 -5.57
N ALA A 72 -14.07 -0.15 -5.04
CA ALA A 72 -13.90 1.29 -5.25
C ALA A 72 -13.73 1.63 -6.73
N VAL A 73 -12.96 0.86 -7.49
CA VAL A 73 -12.84 1.04 -8.94
C VAL A 73 -14.19 0.81 -9.63
N LEU A 74 -14.91 -0.25 -9.27
CA LEU A 74 -16.23 -0.53 -9.86
C LEU A 74 -17.24 0.60 -9.58
N GLY A 75 -17.24 1.14 -8.37
CA GLY A 75 -18.16 2.22 -7.98
C GLY A 75 -17.75 3.62 -8.43
N SER A 76 -16.47 3.84 -8.77
CA SER A 76 -15.94 5.19 -9.08
C SER A 76 -15.60 5.38 -10.55
N ALA A 77 -15.16 4.33 -11.25
CA ALA A 77 -14.69 4.44 -12.63
C ALA A 77 -15.78 4.16 -13.68
N LEU A 78 -16.83 3.42 -13.32
CA LEU A 78 -18.00 3.25 -14.16
C LEU A 78 -18.97 4.40 -13.85
N GLY A 79 -19.19 5.28 -14.82
CA GLY A 79 -20.24 6.30 -14.69
C GLY A 79 -21.63 5.67 -14.56
N ALA A 80 -22.62 6.42 -14.07
CA ALA A 80 -24.02 6.01 -14.23
C ALA A 80 -24.26 5.79 -15.72
N ALA A 81 -24.78 4.61 -16.09
CA ALA A 81 -25.22 4.36 -17.46
C ALA A 81 -26.21 5.46 -17.84
N GLY A 82 -25.79 6.36 -18.72
CA GLY A 82 -26.70 7.23 -19.47
C GLY A 82 -27.47 6.42 -20.48
#